data_AF-A0A1Y0CYR9-F1
#
_entry.id   AF-A0A1Y0CYR9-F1
#
_cell.length_a   1.000
_cell.length_b   1.000
_cell.length_c   1.000
_cell.angle_alpha   90.00
_cell.angle_beta   90.00
_cell.angle_gamma   90.00
#
_symmetry.space_group_name_H-M   'P 1'
#
loop_
_entity.id
_entity.type
_entity.pdbx_description
1 polymer ?
#
loop_
_entity_poly.entity_id
_entity_poly.type
_entity_poly.pdbx_seq_one_letter_code
_entity_poly.pdbx_strand_id
1 'polypeptide(L)'
;MNQYQLQVIAQFRPEVLERVLRLTRHRGFRIEKMDMTSQDSELVINLLVSSDRAVMLLSRQLEKLLDVTSVQVQESLQALKKIA
;
A
#
# COMPACT_ATOMS: atom_id res chain seq x y z
N MET A 1 1.09 16.21 5.20
CA MET A 1 1.29 14.79 4.89
C MET A 1 0.36 13.94 5.73
N ASN A 2 -0.64 13.37 5.08
CA ASN A 2 -1.53 12.36 5.66
C ASN A 2 -0.83 11.01 5.64
N GLN A 3 -1.23 10.14 6.57
CA GLN A 3 -0.73 8.77 6.64
C GLN A 3 -1.86 7.79 6.38
N TYR A 4 -1.55 6.77 5.59
CA TYR A 4 -2.48 5.75 5.15
C TYR A 4 -1.87 4.37 5.36
N GLN A 5 -2.68 3.45 5.86
CA GLN A 5 -2.34 2.04 5.93
C GLN A 5 -2.98 1.32 4.76
N LEU A 6 -2.18 0.61 3.97
CA LEU A 6 -2.64 -0.21 2.87
C LEU A 6 -2.32 -1.67 3.16
N GLN A 7 -3.26 -2.55 2.90
CA GLN A 7 -3.04 -3.98 2.80
C GLN A 7 -3.26 -4.39 1.35
N VAL A 8 -2.24 -4.98 0.74
CA VAL A 8 -2.27 -5.49 -0.62
C VAL A 8 -2.14 -7.00 -0.55
N ILE A 9 -3.14 -7.70 -1.07
CA ILE A 9 -3.13 -9.16 -1.23
C ILE A 9 -2.86 -9.44 -2.70
N ALA A 10 -1.86 -10.26 -2.99
CA ALA A 10 -1.44 -10.56 -4.34
C ALA A 10 -0.98 -12.02 -4.48
N GLN A 11 -0.98 -12.53 -5.71
CA GLN A 11 -0.36 -13.81 -6.02
C GLN A 11 1.17 -13.68 -5.97
N PHE A 12 1.83 -14.69 -5.43
CA PHE A 12 3.29 -14.72 -5.35
C PHE A 12 3.90 -14.80 -6.76
N ARG A 13 4.49 -13.68 -7.19
CA ARG A 13 5.34 -13.60 -8.38
C ARG A 13 6.56 -12.74 -8.08
N PRO A 14 7.74 -13.08 -8.64
CA PRO A 14 8.99 -12.38 -8.34
C PRO A 14 8.91 -10.86 -8.52
N GLU A 15 8.17 -10.36 -9.51
CA GLU A 15 8.09 -8.94 -9.83
C GLU A 15 7.01 -8.14 -9.06
N VAL A 16 6.11 -8.79 -8.32
CA VAL A 16 4.93 -8.12 -7.74
C VAL A 16 5.31 -7.11 -6.68
N LEU A 17 6.20 -7.48 -5.75
CA LEU A 17 6.69 -6.56 -4.73
C LEU A 17 7.35 -5.33 -5.37
N GLU A 18 8.18 -5.54 -6.40
CA GLU A 18 8.83 -4.45 -7.12
C GLU A 18 7.81 -3.53 -7.80
N ARG A 19 6.78 -4.10 -8.44
CA ARG A 19 5.71 -3.34 -9.10
C ARG A 19 4.91 -2.50 -8.10
N VAL A 20 4.57 -3.06 -6.95
CA VAL A 20 3.88 -2.35 -5.86
C VAL A 20 4.75 -1.18 -5.38
N LEU A 21 6.03 -1.43 -5.06
CA LEU A 21 6.97 -0.40 -4.63
C LEU A 21 7.16 0.71 -5.68
N ARG A 22 7.30 0.31 -6.95
CA ARG A 22 7.47 1.23 -8.08
C ARG A 22 6.24 2.13 -8.23
N LEU A 23 5.03 1.58 -8.16
CA LEU A 23 3.80 2.37 -8.24
C LEU A 23 3.66 3.32 -7.06
N THR A 24 3.90 2.85 -5.82
CA THR A 24 3.86 3.69 -4.62
C THR A 24 4.79 4.89 -4.77
N ARG A 25 6.05 4.67 -5.15
CA ARG A 25 7.02 5.74 -5.39
C ARG A 25 6.62 6.66 -6.54
N HIS A 26 6.22 6.11 -7.69
CA HIS A 26 5.89 6.89 -8.88
C HIS A 26 4.62 7.74 -8.68
N ARG A 27 3.75 7.37 -7.74
CA ARG A 27 2.58 8.18 -7.35
C ARG A 27 2.90 9.23 -6.29
N GLY A 28 4.15 9.37 -5.87
CA GLY A 28 4.55 10.37 -4.89
C GLY A 28 4.08 10.02 -3.47
N PHE A 29 4.01 8.74 -3.15
CA PHE A 29 3.80 8.25 -1.80
C PHE A 29 5.16 7.80 -1.24
N ARG A 30 5.45 8.23 -0.02
CA ARG A 30 6.60 7.77 0.75
C ARG A 30 6.19 6.56 1.57
N ILE A 31 7.01 5.53 1.61
CA ILE A 31 6.79 4.36 2.46
C ILE A 31 7.47 4.63 3.80
N GLU A 32 6.70 4.58 4.87
CA GLU A 32 7.18 4.74 6.25
C GLU A 32 7.46 3.38 6.90
N LYS A 33 6.60 2.39 6.64
CA LYS A 33 6.76 1.01 7.09
C LYS A 33 6.23 0.04 6.04
N MET A 34 6.83 -1.14 6.00
CA MET A 34 6.41 -2.24 5.15
C MET A 34 6.61 -3.54 5.90
N ASP A 35 5.58 -4.36 5.95
CA ASP A 35 5.61 -5.72 6.46
C ASP A 35 5.05 -6.65 5.39
N MET A 36 5.74 -7.75 5.12
CA MET A 36 5.36 -8.69 4.06
C MET A 36 5.38 -10.10 4.61
N THR A 37 4.28 -10.82 4.37
CA THR A 37 4.17 -12.25 4.67
C THR A 37 3.83 -12.98 3.38
N SER A 38 4.51 -14.09 3.14
CA SER A 38 4.18 -15.00 2.04
C SER A 38 3.70 -16.32 2.63
N GLN A 39 2.56 -16.80 2.15
CA GLN A 39 1.98 -18.09 2.50
C GLN A 39 1.52 -18.76 1.22
N ASP A 40 2.06 -19.95 0.93
CA ASP A 40 1.78 -20.72 -0.27
C ASP A 40 1.98 -19.89 -1.57
N SER A 41 0.90 -19.62 -2.30
CA SER A 41 0.90 -18.81 -3.53
C SER A 41 0.42 -17.37 -3.30
N GLU A 42 0.23 -16.95 -2.05
CA GLU A 42 -0.26 -15.62 -1.70
C GLU A 42 0.83 -14.78 -1.00
N LEU A 43 0.78 -13.48 -1.27
CA LEU A 43 1.61 -12.46 -0.69
C LEU A 43 0.71 -11.39 -0.06
N VAL A 44 0.88 -11.17 1.24
CA VAL A 44 0.22 -10.10 1.98
C VAL A 44 1.25 -9.01 2.28
N ILE A 45 1.06 -7.84 1.70
CA ILE A 45 1.94 -6.67 1.86
C ILE A 45 1.16 -5.61 2.63
N ASN A 46 1.59 -5.32 3.85
CA ASN A 46 1.10 -4.20 4.65
C ASN A 46 2.06 -3.01 4.48
N LEU A 47 1.52 -1.85 4.11
CA LEU A 47 2.26 -0.62 3.87
C LEU A 47 1.71 0.48 4.77
N LEU A 48 2.58 1.18 5.48
CA LEU A 48 2.28 2.51 6.00
C LEU A 48 2.91 3.52 5.05
N VAL A 49 2.09 4.35 4.42
CA VAL A 49 2.56 5.38 3.48
C VAL A 49 2.15 6.77 3.92
N SER A 50 2.95 7.76 3.54
CA SER A 50 2.66 9.17 3.75
C SER A 50 2.65 9.93 2.41
N SER A 51 1.67 10.83 2.24
CA SER A 51 1.58 11.70 1.07
C SER A 51 0.64 12.88 1.33
N ASP A 52 0.77 13.94 0.52
CA ASP A 52 -0.23 15.01 0.41
C ASP A 52 -1.29 14.70 -0.66
N ARG A 53 -1.13 13.58 -1.40
CA ARG A 53 -2.07 13.14 -2.42
C ARG A 53 -3.15 12.24 -1.83
N ALA A 54 -4.31 12.21 -2.49
CA ALA A 54 -5.40 11.31 -2.14
C ALA A 54 -4.98 9.85 -2.35
N VAL A 55 -5.13 9.02 -1.29
CA VAL A 55 -4.77 7.59 -1.30
C VAL A 55 -5.49 6.78 -2.38
N MET A 56 -6.67 7.23 -2.81
CA MET A 56 -7.41 6.64 -3.93
C MET A 56 -6.61 6.59 -5.25
N LEU A 57 -5.63 7.49 -5.44
CA LEU A 57 -4.75 7.48 -6.60
C LEU A 57 -3.75 6.32 -6.58
N LEU A 58 -3.40 5.83 -5.39
CA LEU A 58 -2.51 4.69 -5.21
C LEU A 58 -3.31 3.39 -5.25
N SER A 59 -4.39 3.28 -4.47
CA SER A 59 -5.17 2.03 -4.38
C SER A 59 -5.73 1.60 -5.75
N ARG A 60 -6.35 2.52 -6.49
CA ARG A 60 -6.86 2.26 -7.86
C ARG A 60 -5.82 1.84 -8.87
N GLN A 61 -4.52 1.97 -8.56
CA GLN A 61 -3.43 1.59 -9.47
C GLN A 61 -2.83 0.27 -9.09
N LEU A 62 -2.75 0.01 -7.79
CA LEU A 62 -2.41 -1.29 -7.28
C LEU A 62 -3.47 -2.32 -7.69
N GLU A 63 -4.76 -1.96 -7.66
CA GLU A 63 -5.88 -2.78 -8.16
C GLU A 63 -5.79 -3.12 -9.65
N LYS A 64 -5.04 -2.35 -10.45
CA LYS A 64 -4.85 -2.62 -11.89
C LYS A 64 -3.75 -3.63 -12.17
N LEU A 65 -2.96 -3.99 -11.16
CA LEU A 65 -1.96 -5.04 -11.31
C LEU A 65 -2.69 -6.38 -11.41
N LEU A 66 -2.46 -7.10 -12.52
CA LEU A 66 -3.08 -8.42 -12.76
C LEU A 66 -2.90 -9.41 -11.60
N ASP A 67 -1.79 -9.29 -10.90
CA ASP A 67 -1.39 -10.21 -9.84
C ASP A 67 -1.91 -9.78 -8.46
N VAL A 68 -2.52 -8.60 -8.35
CA VAL A 68 -3.12 -8.10 -7.11
C VAL A 68 -4.58 -8.57 -7.04
N THR A 69 -4.90 -9.28 -5.97
CA THR A 69 -6.24 -9.81 -5.70
C THR A 69 -7.10 -8.82 -4.94
N SER A 70 -6.52 -8.07 -4.00
CA SER A 70 -7.26 -7.09 -3.20
C SER A 70 -6.36 -5.96 -2.69
N VAL A 71 -6.92 -4.77 -2.58
CA VAL A 71 -6.28 -3.62 -1.91
C VAL A 71 -7.27 -3.04 -0.92
N GLN A 72 -6.90 -3.06 0.36
CA GLN A 72 -7.66 -2.41 1.42
C GLN A 72 -6.90 -1.18 1.88
N VAL A 73 -7.63 -0.08 2.08
CA VAL A 73 -7.08 1.18 2.56
C VAL A 73 -7.76 1.55 3.85
N GLN A 74 -6.96 1.86 4.86
CA GLN A 74 -7.41 2.45 6.11
C GLN A 74 -6.70 3.79 6.29
N GLU A 75 -7.48 4.85 6.49
CA GLU A 75 -6.90 6.13 6.89
C GLU A 75 -6.38 6.00 8.32
N SER A 76 -5.12 6.35 8.54
CA SER A 76 -4.57 6.26 9.88
C SER A 76 -5.20 7.34 10.77
N LEU A 77 -5.77 6.93 11.91
CA LEU A 77 -6.34 7.85 12.91
C LEU A 77 -5.28 8.74 13.59
N GLN A 78 -4.01 8.68 13.19
CA GLN A 78 -2.95 9.50 13.78
C GLN A 78 -3.15 11.00 13.53
N ALA A 79 -3.93 11.40 12.53
CA ALA A 79 -4.34 12.79 12.34
C ALA A 79 -5.19 13.33 13.52
N LEU A 80 -5.95 12.48 14.22
CA LEU A 80 -6.82 12.88 15.34
C LEU A 80 -6.10 12.96 16.69
N LYS A 81 -4.86 12.48 16.81
CA LYS A 81 -4.09 12.51 18.07
C LYS A 81 -3.26 13.78 18.29
N LYS A 82 -3.31 14.76 17.37
CA LYS A 82 -2.59 16.03 17.50
C LYS A 82 -3.39 17.17 18.16
N ILE A 83 -4.62 16.90 18.62
CA ILE A 83 -5.52 17.91 19.23
C ILE A 83 -5.81 17.62 20.71
N ALA A 84 -5.21 16.58 21.31
CA ALA A 84 -5.34 16.29 22.73
C ALA A 84 -4.04 16.61 23.50
#